data_AF-R6DTT4-F1
#
_entry.id   AF-R6DTT4-F1
#
_cell.length_a   1.000
_cell.length_b   1.000
_cell.length_c   1.000
_cell.angle_alpha   90.00
_cell.angle_beta   90.00
_cell.angle_gamma   90.00
#
_symmetry.space_group_name_H-M   'P 1'
#
loop_
_entity.id
_entity.type
_entity.pdbx_description
1 polymer ?
#
loop_
_entity_poly.entity_id
_entity_poly.type
_entity_poly.pdbx_seq_one_letter_code
_entity_poly.pdbx_strand_id
1 'polypeptide(L)'
;MPERERDDDFRFEILEHIGVVGKYQTGWSKEINIVSWRGGSPKLDIRDWDPSHERMSRGVTMHKNEVLTTMQILMEHYGDDFKQLGENSGAEKQENESVAAINPEPMAAVMSAAEAGF
;
A
#
# COMPACT_ATOMS: atom_id res chain seq x y z
N MET A 1 13.51 -20.10 -43.67
CA MET A 1 12.78 -20.34 -42.42
C MET A 1 12.38 -18.98 -41.88
N PRO A 2 11.09 -18.60 -41.82
CA PRO A 2 10.76 -17.34 -41.15
C PRO A 2 10.90 -17.57 -39.64
N GLU A 3 11.67 -16.69 -39.01
CA GLU A 3 11.85 -16.59 -37.58
C GLU A 3 10.48 -16.37 -36.94
N ARG A 4 10.09 -17.21 -35.96
CA ARG A 4 8.85 -16.97 -35.22
C ARG A 4 9.07 -15.72 -34.39
N GLU A 5 8.50 -14.60 -34.82
CA GLU A 5 8.33 -13.44 -33.95
C GLU A 5 7.60 -13.93 -32.69
N ARG A 6 8.33 -13.94 -31.57
CA ARG A 6 7.72 -14.15 -30.26
C ARG A 6 6.89 -12.91 -30.00
N ASP A 7 5.61 -12.98 -30.33
CA ASP A 7 4.55 -12.05 -29.90
C ASP A 7 4.30 -12.18 -28.38
N ASP A 8 5.39 -12.24 -27.61
CA ASP A 8 5.46 -12.31 -26.15
C ASP A 8 5.53 -10.88 -25.56
N ASP A 9 4.86 -9.93 -26.20
CA ASP A 9 4.73 -8.59 -25.66
C ASP A 9 3.73 -8.66 -24.50
N PHE A 10 4.24 -9.02 -23.32
CA PHE A 10 3.52 -9.06 -22.04
C PHE A 10 3.19 -7.63 -21.62
N ARG A 11 2.22 -7.05 -22.32
CA ARG A 11 1.72 -5.71 -22.08
C ARG A 11 0.70 -5.72 -20.96
N PHE A 12 0.85 -4.81 -20.03
CA PHE A 12 -0.08 -4.58 -18.94
C PHE A 12 -0.24 -3.08 -18.72
N GLU A 13 -1.39 -2.70 -18.20
CA GLU A 13 -1.69 -1.33 -17.83
C GLU A 13 -2.32 -1.35 -16.44
N ILE A 14 -1.70 -0.63 -15.49
CA ILE A 14 -2.27 -0.40 -14.17
C ILE A 14 -3.27 0.74 -14.32
N LEU A 15 -4.56 0.41 -14.25
CA LEU A 15 -5.65 1.36 -14.43
C LEU A 15 -5.99 2.07 -13.13
N GLU A 16 -5.86 1.37 -12.00
CA GLU A 16 -6.13 1.93 -10.68
C GLU A 16 -5.24 1.27 -9.63
N HIS A 17 -4.67 2.07 -8.73
CA HIS A 17 -3.95 1.59 -7.56
C HIS A 17 -4.86 1.64 -6.33
N ILE A 18 -5.22 0.48 -5.78
CA ILE A 18 -6.17 0.40 -4.66
C ILE A 18 -5.44 0.59 -3.32
N GLY A 19 -4.28 -0.05 -3.14
CA GLY A 19 -3.53 0.08 -1.90
C GLY A 19 -2.35 -0.87 -1.74
N VAL A 20 -1.51 -0.57 -0.76
CA VAL A 20 -0.33 -1.35 -0.39
C VAL A 20 -0.66 -2.25 0.79
N VAL A 21 -0.46 -3.55 0.63
CA VAL A 21 -0.66 -4.58 1.67
C VAL A 21 0.61 -4.80 2.49
N GLY A 22 1.78 -4.63 1.88
CA GLY A 22 3.06 -4.81 2.57
C GLY A 22 4.20 -4.06 1.90
N LYS A 23 5.11 -3.52 2.70
CA LYS A 23 6.33 -2.86 2.22
C LYS A 23 7.55 -3.68 2.61
N TYR A 24 8.48 -3.86 1.68
CA TYR A 24 9.72 -4.58 1.90
C TYR A 24 10.89 -3.61 2.04
N GLN A 25 11.92 -4.00 2.80
CA GLN A 25 13.15 -3.20 2.96
C GLN A 25 13.91 -3.00 1.64
N THR A 26 13.68 -3.88 0.66
CA THR A 26 14.23 -3.79 -0.70
C THR A 26 13.60 -2.68 -1.55
N GLY A 27 12.57 -1.99 -1.04
CA GLY A 27 11.77 -1.01 -1.77
C GLY A 27 10.60 -1.61 -2.56
N TRP A 28 10.55 -2.93 -2.67
CA TRP A 28 9.41 -3.61 -3.29
C TRP A 28 8.16 -3.49 -2.41
N SER A 29 7.01 -3.63 -3.05
CA SER A 29 5.72 -3.25 -2.50
C SER A 29 4.69 -4.32 -2.91
N LYS A 30 4.06 -5.00 -1.95
CA LYS A 30 2.91 -5.87 -2.23
C LYS A 30 1.67 -5.00 -2.32
N GLU A 31 1.02 -5.01 -3.47
CA GLU A 31 -0.07 -4.08 -3.78
C GLU A 31 -1.30 -4.81 -4.30
N ILE A 32 -2.45 -4.15 -4.17
CA ILE A 32 -3.70 -4.51 -4.83
C ILE A 32 -3.99 -3.43 -5.85
N ASN A 33 -4.09 -3.82 -7.12
CA ASN A 33 -4.29 -2.93 -8.25
C ASN A 33 -5.43 -3.44 -9.16
N ILE A 34 -5.99 -2.57 -9.98
CA ILE A 34 -6.79 -2.95 -11.14
C ILE A 34 -5.89 -2.90 -12.38
N VAL A 35 -5.70 -4.04 -13.02
CA VAL A 35 -4.78 -4.19 -14.15
C VAL A 35 -5.52 -4.72 -15.37
N SER A 36 -5.29 -4.09 -16.54
CA SER A 36 -5.64 -4.65 -17.84
C SER A 36 -4.44 -5.42 -18.40
N TRP A 37 -4.66 -6.69 -18.70
CA TRP A 37 -3.64 -7.55 -19.31
C TRP A 37 -3.88 -7.61 -20.82
N ARG A 38 -2.87 -7.19 -21.60
CA ARG A 38 -2.90 -7.20 -23.08
C ARG A 38 -4.11 -6.47 -23.66
N GLY A 39 -4.55 -5.38 -23.03
CA GLY A 39 -5.76 -4.63 -23.42
C GLY A 39 -7.07 -5.36 -23.16
N GLY A 40 -7.04 -6.45 -22.39
CA GLY A 40 -8.21 -7.19 -21.98
C GLY A 40 -9.03 -6.49 -20.89
N SER A 41 -10.07 -7.19 -20.42
CA SER A 41 -10.93 -6.67 -19.36
C SER A 41 -10.12 -6.40 -18.08
N PRO A 42 -10.30 -5.24 -17.43
CA PRO A 42 -9.67 -4.92 -16.15
C PRO A 42 -10.00 -5.95 -15.07
N LYS A 43 -8.99 -6.38 -14.32
CA LYS A 43 -9.14 -7.34 -13.23
C LYS A 43 -8.39 -6.87 -12.01
N LEU A 44 -8.82 -7.34 -10.84
CA LEU A 44 -8.07 -7.11 -9.62
C LEU A 44 -6.81 -7.98 -9.65
N ASP A 45 -5.71 -7.42 -9.23
CA ASP A 45 -4.43 -8.08 -9.24
C ASP A 45 -3.67 -7.79 -7.94
N ILE A 46 -3.13 -8.85 -7.35
CA ILE A 46 -2.34 -8.79 -6.12
C ILE A 46 -0.96 -9.35 -6.42
N ARG A 47 0.06 -8.49 -6.37
CA ARG A 47 1.45 -8.89 -6.61
C ARG A 47 2.44 -7.91 -5.98
N ASP A 48 3.72 -8.28 -6.00
CA ASP A 48 4.76 -7.36 -5.60
C ASP A 48 5.27 -6.59 -6.82
N TRP A 49 5.35 -5.27 -6.68
CA TRP A 49 5.87 -4.33 -7.66
C TRP A 49 7.19 -3.73 -7.15
N ASP A 50 8.06 -3.40 -8.09
CA ASP A 50 9.21 -2.55 -7.81
C ASP A 50 8.77 -1.09 -7.62
N PRO A 51 9.62 -0.20 -7.07
CA PRO A 51 9.26 1.20 -6.82
C PRO A 51 8.81 1.99 -8.07
N SER A 52 9.22 1.55 -9.26
CA SER A 52 8.90 2.17 -10.55
C SER A 52 7.72 1.53 -11.29
N HIS A 53 7.13 0.45 -10.75
CA HIS A 53 6.07 -0.36 -11.40
C HIS A 53 6.43 -0.88 -12.80
N GLU A 54 7.72 -1.01 -13.10
CA GLU A 54 8.24 -1.58 -14.36
C GLU A 54 8.40 -3.10 -14.29
N ARG A 55 8.65 -3.61 -13.09
CA ARG A 55 8.89 -5.04 -12.82
C ARG A 55 7.92 -5.52 -11.76
N MET A 56 7.61 -6.80 -11.88
CA MET A 56 6.64 -7.42 -11.00
C MET A 56 7.01 -8.86 -10.68
N SER A 57 6.63 -9.30 -9.48
CA SER A 57 6.84 -10.67 -9.03
C SER A 57 5.71 -11.58 -9.51
N ARG A 58 5.73 -12.84 -9.06
CA ARG A 58 4.59 -13.73 -9.21
C ARG A 58 3.45 -13.23 -8.31
N GLY A 59 2.26 -13.13 -8.88
CA GLY A 59 1.06 -12.72 -8.16
C GLY A 59 -0.17 -13.48 -8.61
N VAL A 60 -1.33 -12.97 -8.21
CA VAL A 60 -2.63 -13.52 -8.55
C VAL A 60 -3.51 -12.45 -9.17
N THR A 61 -4.09 -12.77 -10.32
CA THR A 61 -5.13 -11.96 -10.95
C THR A 61 -6.48 -12.62 -10.70
N MET A 62 -7.46 -11.86 -10.25
CA MET A 62 -8.77 -12.35 -9.87
C MET A 62 -9.89 -11.64 -10.64
N HIS A 63 -10.86 -12.43 -11.09
CA HIS A 63 -12.15 -11.93 -11.55
C HIS A 63 -12.99 -11.43 -10.37
N LYS A 64 -13.96 -10.56 -10.66
CA LYS A 64 -14.84 -9.98 -9.64
C LYS A 64 -15.48 -11.02 -8.70
N ASN A 65 -15.97 -12.15 -9.23
CA ASN A 65 -16.59 -13.19 -8.41
C ASN A 65 -15.58 -13.90 -7.49
N GLU A 66 -14.35 -14.08 -7.96
CA GLU A 66 -13.26 -14.64 -7.16
C GLU A 66 -12.91 -13.67 -6.02
N VAL A 67 -12.81 -12.37 -6.30
CA VAL A 67 -12.59 -11.34 -5.27
C VAL A 67 -13.68 -11.39 -4.19
N LEU A 68 -14.95 -11.42 -4.58
CA LEU A 68 -16.06 -11.46 -3.62
C LEU A 68 -16.01 -12.74 -2.76
N THR A 69 -15.70 -13.88 -3.36
CA THR A 69 -15.57 -15.15 -2.65
C THR A 69 -14.37 -15.13 -1.70
N THR A 70 -13.23 -14.59 -2.14
CA THR A 70 -12.04 -14.42 -1.32
C THR A 70 -12.32 -13.50 -0.13
N MET A 71 -13.01 -12.37 -0.34
CA MET A 71 -13.40 -11.47 0.75
C MET A 71 -14.29 -12.19 1.77
N GLN A 72 -15.27 -12.97 1.32
CA GLN A 72 -16.13 -13.75 2.21
C GLN A 72 -15.32 -14.74 3.06
N ILE A 73 -14.44 -15.53 2.43
CA ILE A 73 -13.61 -16.52 3.14
C ILE A 73 -12.67 -15.84 4.14
N LEU A 74 -12.04 -14.72 3.76
CA LEU A 74 -11.14 -14.00 4.64
C LEU A 74 -11.89 -13.35 5.82
N MET A 75 -13.08 -12.80 5.60
CA MET A 75 -13.91 -12.26 6.68
C MET A 75 -14.42 -13.35 7.63
N GLU A 76 -14.75 -14.54 7.11
CA GLU A 76 -15.14 -15.67 7.94
C GLU A 76 -13.97 -16.15 8.82
N HIS A 77 -12.75 -16.18 8.27
CA HIS A 77 -11.59 -16.71 9.00
C HIS A 77 -10.90 -15.69 9.92
N TYR A 78 -10.88 -14.40 9.55
CA TYR A 78 -10.16 -13.33 10.27
C TYR A 78 -11.07 -12.19 10.76
N GLY A 79 -12.39 -12.34 10.66
CA GLY A 79 -13.33 -11.25 10.95
C GLY A 79 -13.29 -10.76 12.38
N ASP A 80 -13.00 -11.64 13.35
CA ASP A 80 -12.91 -11.24 14.75
C ASP A 80 -11.62 -10.47 15.05
N ASP A 81 -10.48 -10.88 14.47
CA ASP A 81 -9.24 -10.12 14.53
C ASP A 81 -9.42 -8.74 13.89
N PHE A 82 -10.13 -8.67 12.76
CA PHE A 82 -10.42 -7.43 12.06
C PHE A 82 -11.26 -6.45 12.90
N LYS A 83 -12.25 -6.94 13.66
CA LYS A 83 -13.04 -6.10 14.57
C LYS A 83 -12.19 -5.53 15.70
N GLN A 84 -11.34 -6.36 16.31
CA GLN A 84 -10.46 -5.94 17.43
C GLN A 84 -9.45 -4.88 17.00
N LEU A 85 -8.93 -4.96 15.76
CA LEU A 85 -8.11 -3.90 15.16
C LEU A 85 -8.85 -2.55 15.11
N GLY A 86 -10.14 -2.57 14.75
CA GLY A 86 -10.98 -1.37 14.70
C GLY A 86 -11.27 -0.78 16.09
N GLU A 87 -11.48 -1.63 17.09
CA GLU A 87 -11.74 -1.22 18.48
C GLU A 87 -10.49 -0.63 19.16
N ASN A 88 -9.32 -1.25 18.98
CA ASN A 88 -8.06 -0.76 19.54
C ASN A 88 -7.61 0.57 18.93
N SER A 89 -7.88 0.78 17.63
CA SER A 89 -7.63 2.07 16.95
C SER A 89 -8.52 3.21 17.47
N GLY A 90 -9.68 2.88 18.07
CA GLY A 90 -10.57 3.83 18.73
C GLY A 90 -10.08 4.24 20.13
N ALA A 91 -9.43 3.34 20.85
CA ALA A 91 -8.88 3.59 22.19
C ALA A 91 -7.62 4.47 22.16
N GLU A 92 -6.71 4.26 21.20
CA GLU A 92 -5.49 5.07 21.06
C GLU A 92 -5.77 6.54 20.68
N LYS A 93 -6.93 6.83 20.06
CA LYS A 93 -7.36 8.20 19.79
C LYS A 93 -7.75 8.98 21.05
N GLN A 94 -8.34 8.32 22.05
CA GLN A 94 -8.77 8.99 23.29
C GLN A 94 -7.59 9.31 24.21
N GLU A 95 -6.55 8.46 24.27
CA GLU A 95 -5.37 8.76 25.08
C GLU A 95 -4.53 9.90 24.50
N ASN A 96 -4.30 9.92 23.18
CA ASN A 96 -3.50 10.99 22.55
C ASN A 96 -4.18 12.38 22.57
N GLU A 97 -5.51 12.46 22.54
CA GLU A 97 -6.23 13.74 22.74
C GLU A 97 -6.16 14.23 24.20
N SER A 98 -6.14 13.32 25.18
CA SER A 98 -6.04 13.69 26.59
C SER A 98 -4.66 14.20 26.99
N VAL A 99 -3.58 13.64 26.42
CA VAL A 99 -2.19 14.05 26.73
C VAL A 99 -1.85 15.41 26.11
N ALA A 100 -2.42 15.74 24.95
CA ALA A 100 -2.23 17.05 24.30
C ALA A 100 -2.86 18.22 25.09
N ALA A 101 -3.83 17.95 25.98
CA ALA A 101 -4.52 18.97 26.77
C ALA A 101 -3.85 19.31 28.12
N ILE A 102 -2.85 18.53 28.56
CA ILE A 102 -2.28 18.65 29.93
C ILE A 102 -0.96 19.43 29.98
N ASN A 103 -0.33 19.73 28.83
CA ASN A 103 0.86 20.61 28.78
C ASN A 103 0.55 21.96 28.13
N PRO A 104 0.06 22.96 28.88
CA PRO A 104 0.23 24.33 28.48
C PRO A 104 1.61 24.84 28.91
N GLU A 105 2.29 25.53 27.99
CA GLU A 105 3.32 26.56 28.22
C GLU A 105 4.83 26.18 28.29
N PRO A 106 5.79 27.15 28.33
CA PRO A 106 6.06 28.23 27.36
C PRO A 106 7.59 28.47 27.09
N MET A 107 7.88 29.32 26.09
CA MET A 107 9.03 30.24 25.90
C MET A 107 10.47 29.96 26.40
N ALA A 108 11.40 30.13 25.43
CA ALA A 108 12.59 31.03 25.47
C ALA A 108 14.03 30.45 25.57
N ALA A 109 14.84 31.00 24.63
CA ALA A 109 16.23 31.44 24.74
C ALA A 109 17.37 30.41 24.91
N VAL A 110 18.19 30.28 23.85
CA VAL A 110 19.66 30.33 23.94
C VAL A 110 20.20 31.21 22.81
N MET A 111 20.69 32.40 23.16
CA MET A 111 21.54 33.26 22.32
C MET A 111 22.99 32.72 22.30
N SER A 112 23.69 32.89 21.18
CA SER A 112 24.93 33.69 21.06
C SER A 112 26.05 33.09 20.18
N ALA A 113 26.64 33.99 19.38
CA ALA A 113 28.00 34.06 18.81
C ALA A 113 28.35 33.28 17.53
N ALA A 114 28.38 34.00 16.40
CA ALA A 114 29.51 33.98 15.48
C ALA A 114 29.66 35.36 14.83
N GLU A 115 30.83 35.96 15.04
CA GLU A 115 31.19 37.34 14.73
C GLU A 115 31.49 37.58 13.24
N ALA A 116 31.31 38.84 12.83
CA ALA A 116 31.78 39.39 11.57
C ALA A 116 33.32 39.50 11.55
N GLY A 117 33.91 39.31 10.37
CA GLY A 117 35.32 39.57 10.13
C GLY A 117 35.60 39.79 8.64
N PHE A 118 35.61 41.08 8.27
CA PHE A 118 36.27 41.75 7.13
C PHE A 118 36.07 41.24 5.70
#